data_AF-A0ABD3VSG1-F1
#
_entry.id   AF-A0ABD3VSG1-F1
#
_cell.length_a   1.000
_cell.length_b   1.000
_cell.length_c   1.000
_cell.angle_alpha   90.00
_cell.angle_beta   90.00
_cell.angle_gamma   90.00
#
_symmetry.space_group_name_H-M   'P 1'
#
loop_
_entity.id
_entity.type
_entity.pdbx_description
1 polymer ?
#
loop_
_entity_poly.entity_id
_entity_poly.type
_entity_poly.pdbx_seq_one_letter_code
_entity_poly.pdbx_strand_id
1 'polypeptide(L)'
;MFSTKLYKYQMFSSNLCKCKMFSTNLCQCKMFSTNLCKCKMFSTNLCKCKMFSSNLYKIKCTPTTNLYRCKMFSTNLCKCNMCSPNLYKLKMFSTNLYKYKMFSPNLCKCKMFSTNQCKYKMFSPNLYKYKMFFTNLYQYKMFSTNVYKYKMLPTNLCKYTMFSNNLCKCKMFSTNLCKCKMFSTNLCKCKMFSTNLCKCKIFSPTKYKYKMFSTNLYKYIMFSTNLSKCIMFSTNLYKYKMFSPNLNQYKMFFTNQYKYKI
;
A
#
# COMPACT_ATOMS: atom_id res chain seq x y z
N MET A 1 -8.30 -28.63 12.57
CA MET A 1 -7.70 -28.80 13.91
C MET A 1 -8.24 -27.71 14.82
N PHE A 2 -8.75 -28.10 16.00
CA PHE A 2 -9.18 -27.21 17.08
C PHE A 2 -8.28 -27.46 18.28
N SER A 3 -7.78 -26.39 18.91
CA SER A 3 -6.93 -26.48 20.10
C SER A 3 -7.00 -25.17 20.89
N THR A 4 -7.11 -25.23 22.20
CA THR A 4 -7.19 -24.03 23.03
C THR A 4 -5.86 -23.27 23.03
N LYS A 5 -4.71 -23.91 23.27
CA LYS A 5 -3.38 -23.28 23.17
C LYS A 5 -2.42 -24.14 22.34
N LEU A 6 -1.90 -23.58 21.24
CA LEU A 6 -0.83 -24.21 20.44
C LEU A 6 0.43 -23.33 20.52
N TYR A 7 1.43 -23.80 21.26
CA TYR A 7 2.70 -23.07 21.35
C TYR A 7 3.47 -23.10 20.03
N LYS A 8 3.50 -24.27 19.38
CA LYS A 8 4.21 -24.48 18.12
C LYS A 8 3.39 -25.40 17.23
N TYR A 9 3.18 -24.96 15.99
CA TYR A 9 2.51 -25.74 14.96
C TYR A 9 3.35 -25.70 13.69
N GLN A 10 3.59 -26.88 13.12
CA GLN A 10 4.27 -27.04 11.85
C GLN A 10 3.46 -27.99 10.98
N MET A 11 3.16 -27.55 9.75
CA MET A 11 2.63 -28.42 8.72
C MET A 11 3.47 -28.33 7.45
N PHE A 12 3.71 -29.50 6.88
CA PHE A 12 4.35 -29.72 5.61
C PHE A 12 3.44 -30.62 4.79
N SER A 13 3.12 -30.22 3.57
CA SER A 13 2.32 -31.03 2.65
C SER A 13 2.55 -30.54 1.23
N SER A 14 2.54 -31.43 0.24
CA SER A 14 2.57 -31.01 -1.16
C SER A 14 1.30 -30.23 -1.49
N ASN A 15 0.12 -30.83 -1.32
CA ASN A 15 -1.16 -30.26 -1.68
C ASN A 15 -2.11 -30.18 -0.49
N LEU A 16 -2.48 -28.96 -0.10
CA LEU A 16 -3.44 -28.69 0.96
C LEU A 16 -4.71 -28.05 0.41
N CYS A 17 -5.78 -28.85 0.35
CA CYS A 17 -7.10 -28.39 -0.05
C CYS A 17 -8.02 -28.23 1.18
N LYS A 18 -8.66 -27.05 1.30
CA LYS A 18 -9.67 -26.73 2.33
C LYS A 18 -9.15 -26.80 3.79
N CYS A 19 -7.93 -26.33 4.06
CA CYS A 19 -7.42 -26.28 5.43
C CYS A 19 -8.14 -25.23 6.29
N LYS A 20 -8.65 -25.66 7.45
CA LYS A 20 -9.14 -24.76 8.50
C LYS A 20 -8.32 -24.94 9.77
N MET A 21 -7.77 -23.84 10.27
CA MET A 21 -7.06 -23.80 11.55
C MET A 21 -7.79 -22.89 12.51
N PHE A 22 -8.06 -23.41 13.71
CA PHE A 22 -8.69 -22.70 14.82
C PHE A 22 -7.86 -22.87 16.08
N SER A 23 -7.50 -21.76 16.71
CA SER A 23 -6.81 -21.77 18.01
C SER A 23 -7.13 -20.54 18.84
N THR A 24 -7.16 -20.59 20.17
CA THR A 24 -7.22 -19.32 20.93
C THR A 24 -5.88 -18.60 20.83
N ASN A 25 -4.77 -19.24 21.19
CA ASN A 25 -3.43 -18.65 21.11
C ASN A 25 -2.49 -19.54 20.29
N LEU A 26 -1.97 -19.00 19.18
CA LEU A 26 -0.92 -19.61 18.36
C LEU A 26 0.38 -18.80 18.49
N CYS A 27 1.35 -19.31 19.26
CA CYS A 27 2.60 -18.57 19.51
C CYS A 27 3.61 -18.67 18.36
N GLN A 28 3.59 -19.79 17.64
CA GLN A 28 4.41 -20.02 16.46
C GLN A 28 3.68 -20.97 15.50
N CYS A 29 3.34 -20.47 14.32
CA CYS A 29 2.75 -21.29 13.25
C CYS A 29 3.67 -21.24 12.03
N LYS A 30 4.07 -22.40 11.52
CA LYS A 30 4.69 -22.50 10.20
C LYS A 30 3.86 -23.43 9.32
N MET A 31 3.49 -22.95 8.14
CA MET A 31 2.85 -23.77 7.11
C MET A 31 3.69 -23.72 5.86
N PHE A 32 4.08 -24.89 5.37
CA PHE A 32 4.80 -25.07 4.13
C PHE A 32 3.97 -25.97 3.23
N SER A 33 3.72 -25.51 2.01
CA SER A 33 3.10 -26.37 1.00
C SER A 33 3.46 -25.95 -0.41
N THR A 34 3.37 -26.84 -1.40
CA THR A 34 3.51 -26.39 -2.79
C THR A 34 2.21 -25.68 -3.18
N ASN A 35 1.06 -26.35 -3.07
CA ASN A 35 -0.24 -25.77 -3.37
C ASN A 35 -1.13 -25.70 -2.13
N LEU A 36 -1.68 -24.52 -1.84
CA LEU A 36 -2.61 -24.32 -0.73
C LEU A 36 -3.87 -23.57 -1.19
N CYS A 37 -4.96 -24.32 -1.19
CA CYS A 37 -6.24 -23.92 -1.74
C CYS A 37 -7.29 -23.81 -0.64
N LYS A 38 -8.01 -22.67 -0.61
CA LYS A 38 -9.12 -22.40 0.30
C LYS A 38 -8.75 -22.53 1.78
N CYS A 39 -7.60 -22.01 2.19
CA CYS A 39 -7.20 -22.01 3.60
C CYS A 39 -7.86 -20.87 4.38
N LYS A 40 -8.37 -21.22 5.57
CA LYS A 40 -8.87 -20.27 6.54
C LYS A 40 -8.12 -20.44 7.86
N MET A 41 -7.52 -19.35 8.33
CA MET A 41 -6.89 -19.29 9.65
C MET A 41 -7.69 -18.37 10.55
N PHE A 42 -8.10 -18.90 11.70
CA PHE A 42 -8.78 -18.19 12.76
C PHE A 42 -8.01 -18.39 14.06
N SER A 43 -7.68 -17.29 14.71
CA SER A 43 -7.02 -17.33 16.01
C SER A 43 -7.34 -16.10 16.83
N THR A 44 -7.40 -16.16 18.16
CA THR A 44 -7.53 -14.91 18.93
C THR A 44 -6.25 -14.10 18.81
N ASN A 45 -5.14 -14.63 19.33
CA ASN A 45 -3.81 -14.09 19.12
C ASN A 45 -2.98 -15.03 18.24
N LEU A 46 -2.34 -14.45 17.22
CA LEU A 46 -1.35 -15.15 16.43
C LEU A 46 -0.02 -14.40 16.50
N CYS A 47 0.95 -15.05 17.12
CA CYS A 47 2.31 -14.59 17.20
C CYS A 47 3.16 -15.41 16.21
N LYS A 48 4.06 -14.75 15.49
CA LYS A 48 5.06 -15.38 14.62
C LYS A 48 4.48 -16.44 13.67
N CYS A 49 3.56 -16.07 12.79
CA CYS A 49 3.14 -16.93 11.68
C CYS A 49 4.09 -16.80 10.49
N LYS A 50 4.46 -17.94 9.91
CA LYS A 50 5.16 -18.04 8.63
C LYS A 50 4.35 -18.95 7.70
N MET A 51 3.89 -18.41 6.59
CA MET A 51 3.29 -19.20 5.51
C MET A 51 4.21 -19.16 4.30
N PHE A 52 4.54 -20.32 3.77
CA PHE A 52 5.28 -20.47 2.54
C PHE A 52 4.52 -21.39 1.61
N SER A 53 4.26 -20.93 0.39
CA SER A 53 3.78 -21.83 -0.66
C SER A 53 4.04 -21.30 -2.05
N SER A 54 4.28 -22.17 -3.03
CA SER A 54 4.36 -21.70 -4.41
C SER A 54 3.02 -21.10 -4.83
N ASN A 55 1.92 -21.86 -4.73
CA ASN A 55 0.60 -21.40 -5.17
C ASN A 55 -0.40 -21.30 -4.02
N LEU A 56 -0.87 -20.07 -3.78
CA LEU A 56 -1.87 -19.72 -2.78
C LEU A 56 -3.18 -19.29 -3.43
N TYR A 57 -4.24 -20.09 -3.28
CA TYR A 57 -5.56 -19.75 -3.84
C TYR A 57 -6.63 -19.59 -2.74
N LYS A 58 -7.31 -18.44 -2.73
CA LYS A 58 -8.41 -18.11 -1.78
C LYS A 58 -7.99 -18.26 -0.31
N ILE A 59 -7.02 -17.47 0.14
CA ILE A 59 -6.65 -17.41 1.56
C ILE A 59 -7.51 -16.39 2.29
N LYS A 60 -8.00 -16.79 3.46
CA LYS A 60 -8.58 -15.87 4.45
C LYS A 60 -7.86 -16.04 5.79
N CYS A 61 -7.15 -15.00 6.24
CA CYS A 61 -6.64 -14.95 7.61
C CYS A 61 -7.43 -13.91 8.40
N THR A 62 -8.08 -14.38 9.44
CA THR A 62 -8.99 -13.59 10.29
C THR A 62 -8.71 -13.87 11.76
N PRO A 63 -7.60 -13.36 12.32
CA PRO A 63 -7.44 -13.32 13.75
C PRO A 63 -8.50 -12.42 14.40
N THR A 64 -8.99 -12.78 15.58
CA THR A 64 -10.07 -12.06 16.26
C THR A 64 -9.58 -10.90 17.11
N THR A 65 -8.30 -10.86 17.50
CA THR A 65 -7.72 -9.72 18.23
C THR A 65 -6.44 -9.21 17.57
N ASN A 66 -5.36 -10.01 17.58
CA ASN A 66 -4.04 -9.53 17.20
C ASN A 66 -3.27 -10.50 16.30
N LEU A 67 -2.53 -9.93 15.34
CA LEU A 67 -1.52 -10.65 14.59
C LEU A 67 -0.17 -9.93 14.68
N TYR A 68 0.79 -10.62 15.27
CA TYR A 68 2.14 -10.15 15.52
C TYR A 68 3.15 -10.93 14.68
N ARG A 69 3.99 -10.22 13.93
CA ARG A 69 5.12 -10.78 13.16
C ARG A 69 4.70 -11.86 12.16
N CYS A 70 3.68 -11.60 11.34
CA CYS A 70 3.33 -12.51 10.25
C CYS A 70 4.24 -12.30 9.04
N LYS A 71 4.70 -13.41 8.46
CA LYS A 71 5.39 -13.46 7.18
C LYS A 71 4.63 -14.39 6.25
N MET A 72 4.25 -13.93 5.08
CA MET A 72 3.81 -14.83 4.02
C MET A 72 4.71 -14.68 2.80
N PHE A 73 5.08 -15.81 2.22
CA PHE A 73 5.82 -15.92 1.00
C PHE A 73 5.02 -16.77 0.01
N SER A 74 4.93 -16.31 -1.22
CA SER A 74 4.46 -17.14 -2.32
C SER A 74 5.09 -16.80 -3.66
N THR A 75 5.00 -17.70 -4.62
CA THR A 75 5.20 -17.31 -6.02
C THR A 75 3.89 -16.71 -6.52
N ASN A 76 2.82 -17.49 -6.57
CA ASN A 76 1.51 -17.03 -7.02
C ASN A 76 0.52 -16.92 -5.86
N LEU A 77 -0.05 -15.73 -5.66
CA LEU A 77 -1.12 -15.50 -4.71
C LEU A 77 -2.37 -14.99 -5.43
N CYS A 78 -3.43 -15.77 -5.36
CA CYS A 78 -4.71 -15.49 -5.97
C CYS A 78 -5.79 -15.37 -4.90
N LYS A 79 -6.37 -14.18 -4.77
CA LYS A 79 -7.44 -13.85 -3.80
C LYS A 79 -6.98 -14.07 -2.35
N CYS A 80 -6.23 -13.14 -1.79
CA CYS A 80 -5.91 -13.13 -0.36
C CYS A 80 -6.67 -12.01 0.35
N ASN A 81 -7.33 -12.38 1.45
CA ASN A 81 -7.99 -11.46 2.35
C ASN A 81 -7.34 -11.58 3.75
N MET A 82 -6.73 -10.50 4.21
CA MET A 82 -6.20 -10.35 5.56
C MET A 82 -7.10 -9.41 6.35
N CYS A 83 -7.65 -9.86 7.48
CA CYS A 83 -8.48 -9.02 8.34
C CYS A 83 -8.07 -9.25 9.79
N SER A 84 -7.62 -8.20 10.48
CA SER A 84 -7.20 -8.29 11.88
C SER A 84 -7.38 -6.94 12.55
N PRO A 85 -7.98 -6.86 13.76
CA PRO A 85 -8.11 -5.60 14.48
C PRO A 85 -6.76 -4.87 14.60
N ASN A 86 -5.72 -5.59 15.02
CA ASN A 86 -4.36 -5.07 15.09
C ASN A 86 -3.39 -5.93 14.27
N LEU A 87 -2.61 -5.28 13.40
CA LEU A 87 -1.52 -5.90 12.63
C LEU A 87 -0.19 -5.27 13.00
N TYR A 88 0.71 -6.04 13.59
CA TYR A 88 2.05 -5.58 13.93
C TYR A 88 3.12 -6.38 13.20
N LYS A 89 4.00 -5.69 12.45
CA LYS A 89 5.13 -6.29 11.70
C LYS A 89 4.69 -7.34 10.66
N LEU A 90 3.81 -6.96 9.73
CA LEU A 90 3.47 -7.80 8.58
C LEU A 90 4.56 -7.71 7.49
N LYS A 91 4.99 -8.87 6.97
CA LYS A 91 5.83 -8.96 5.77
C LYS A 91 5.17 -9.89 4.74
N MET A 92 4.98 -9.39 3.53
CA MET A 92 4.42 -10.17 2.43
C MET A 92 5.39 -10.15 1.25
N PHE A 93 5.61 -11.32 0.66
CA PHE A 93 6.30 -11.48 -0.60
C PHE A 93 5.46 -12.36 -1.53
N SER A 94 5.25 -11.91 -2.76
CA SER A 94 4.61 -12.70 -3.81
C SER A 94 5.22 -12.32 -5.15
N THR A 95 5.56 -13.25 -6.05
CA THR A 95 5.92 -12.83 -7.41
C THR A 95 4.67 -12.26 -8.09
N ASN A 96 3.62 -13.06 -8.22
CA ASN A 96 2.34 -12.64 -8.79
C ASN A 96 1.25 -12.55 -7.71
N LEU A 97 0.56 -11.42 -7.66
CA LEU A 97 -0.57 -11.21 -6.74
C LEU A 97 -1.82 -10.75 -7.51
N TYR A 98 -2.77 -11.66 -7.65
CA TYR A 98 -4.08 -11.40 -8.22
C TYR A 98 -5.13 -11.21 -7.13
N LYS A 99 -5.51 -9.95 -6.86
CA LYS A 99 -6.51 -9.51 -5.86
C LYS A 99 -6.04 -9.71 -4.40
N TYR A 100 -5.55 -8.63 -3.79
CA TYR A 100 -5.32 -8.52 -2.36
C TYR A 100 -6.36 -7.60 -1.70
N LYS A 101 -6.89 -8.00 -0.55
CA LYS A 101 -7.63 -7.13 0.35
C LYS A 101 -7.04 -7.20 1.76
N MET A 102 -6.86 -6.05 2.37
CA MET A 102 -6.47 -5.97 3.78
C MET A 102 -7.34 -4.98 4.54
N PHE A 103 -7.80 -5.41 5.70
CA PHE A 103 -8.52 -4.60 6.67
C PHE A 103 -7.81 -4.70 8.01
N SER A 104 -7.42 -3.56 8.57
CA SER A 104 -6.93 -3.51 9.95
C SER A 104 -7.09 -2.12 10.55
N PRO A 105 -7.93 -1.94 11.59
CA PRO A 105 -8.03 -0.73 12.39
C PRO A 105 -6.68 -0.10 12.69
N ASN A 106 -5.73 -0.90 13.21
CA ASN A 106 -4.39 -0.46 13.55
C ASN A 106 -3.33 -1.30 12.84
N LEU A 107 -2.66 -0.71 11.86
CA LEU A 107 -1.57 -1.33 11.13
C LEU A 107 -0.24 -0.66 11.45
N CYS A 108 0.68 -1.44 12.02
CA CYS A 108 2.01 -0.96 12.39
C CYS A 108 3.10 -1.80 11.73
N LYS A 109 3.99 -1.14 10.99
CA LYS A 109 5.15 -1.74 10.30
C LYS A 109 4.73 -2.83 9.31
N CYS A 110 4.11 -2.46 8.19
CA CYS A 110 3.88 -3.40 7.09
C CYS A 110 4.90 -3.19 5.96
N LYS A 111 5.41 -4.29 5.43
CA LYS A 111 6.23 -4.33 4.24
C LYS A 111 5.63 -5.32 3.26
N MET A 112 5.38 -4.90 2.02
CA MET A 112 4.99 -5.81 0.95
C MET A 112 5.92 -5.66 -0.25
N PHE A 113 6.22 -6.79 -0.86
CA PHE A 113 6.97 -6.87 -2.10
C PHE A 113 6.20 -7.75 -3.07
N SER A 114 6.08 -7.30 -4.32
CA SER A 114 5.66 -8.19 -5.41
C SER A 114 6.18 -7.76 -6.75
N THR A 115 6.36 -8.69 -7.70
CA THR A 115 6.64 -8.25 -9.07
C THR A 115 5.35 -7.72 -9.70
N ASN A 116 4.35 -8.58 -9.89
CA ASN A 116 3.10 -8.21 -10.56
C ASN A 116 1.91 -8.17 -9.60
N GLN A 117 1.15 -7.07 -9.63
CA GLN A 117 -0.06 -6.86 -8.84
C GLN A 117 -1.21 -6.33 -9.69
N CYS A 118 -2.32 -7.06 -9.74
CA CYS A 118 -3.48 -6.60 -10.53
C CYS A 118 -4.42 -5.68 -9.74
N LYS A 119 -4.80 -6.07 -8.53
CA LYS A 119 -5.81 -5.36 -7.72
C LYS A 119 -5.43 -5.41 -6.25
N TYR A 120 -5.17 -4.25 -5.68
CA TYR A 120 -4.86 -4.08 -4.27
C TYR A 120 -5.88 -3.15 -3.61
N LYS A 121 -6.48 -3.60 -2.51
CA LYS A 121 -7.35 -2.77 -1.66
C LYS A 121 -6.89 -2.84 -0.21
N MET A 122 -6.77 -1.68 0.42
CA MET A 122 -6.48 -1.60 1.86
C MET A 122 -7.39 -0.58 2.53
N PHE A 123 -7.86 -0.96 3.71
CA PHE A 123 -8.54 -0.08 4.65
C PHE A 123 -7.83 -0.19 6.00
N SER A 124 -7.30 0.93 6.49
CA SER A 124 -6.69 0.99 7.80
C SER A 124 -6.81 2.40 8.37
N PRO A 125 -7.72 2.65 9.32
CA PRO A 125 -7.83 3.91 10.03
C PRO A 125 -6.46 4.44 10.47
N ASN A 126 -5.71 3.65 11.25
CA ASN A 126 -4.40 4.06 11.74
C ASN A 126 -3.27 3.24 11.10
N LEU A 127 -2.46 3.90 10.28
CA LEU A 127 -1.33 3.30 9.59
C LEU A 127 -0.01 3.95 10.04
N TYR A 128 0.87 3.13 10.60
CA TYR A 128 2.20 3.55 11.02
C TYR A 128 3.29 2.74 10.31
N LYS A 129 4.17 3.42 9.55
CA LYS A 129 5.28 2.83 8.79
C LYS A 129 4.82 1.74 7.81
N TYR A 130 4.35 2.18 6.64
CA TYR A 130 3.97 1.29 5.55
C TYR A 130 4.93 1.43 4.37
N LYS A 131 5.43 0.31 3.87
CA LYS A 131 6.30 0.27 2.69
C LYS A 131 5.78 -0.77 1.71
N MET A 132 5.63 -0.41 0.44
CA MET A 132 5.51 -1.39 -0.63
C MET A 132 6.42 -1.10 -1.80
N PHE A 133 6.83 -2.19 -2.43
CA PHE A 133 7.71 -2.25 -3.57
C PHE A 133 7.05 -3.17 -4.59
N PHE A 134 6.93 -2.71 -5.83
CA PHE A 134 6.41 -3.53 -6.89
C PHE A 134 6.99 -3.16 -8.24
N THR A 135 7.06 -4.11 -9.18
CA THR A 135 7.38 -3.75 -10.55
C THR A 135 6.11 -3.21 -11.20
N ASN A 136 5.12 -4.05 -11.44
CA ASN A 136 3.87 -3.64 -12.09
C ASN A 136 2.69 -3.68 -11.14
N LEU A 137 1.99 -2.56 -11.01
CA LEU A 137 0.72 -2.48 -10.29
C LEU A 137 -0.37 -1.85 -11.15
N TYR A 138 -1.43 -2.61 -11.42
CA TYR A 138 -2.51 -2.12 -12.27
C TYR A 138 -3.50 -1.23 -11.50
N GLN A 139 -3.98 -1.68 -10.34
CA GLN A 139 -4.97 -0.95 -9.55
C GLN A 139 -4.69 -1.01 -8.05
N TYR A 140 -4.52 0.15 -7.42
CA TYR A 140 -4.33 0.31 -5.99
C TYR A 140 -5.36 1.26 -5.41
N LYS A 141 -6.07 0.80 -4.38
CA LYS A 141 -6.96 1.63 -3.57
C LYS A 141 -6.57 1.55 -2.10
N MET A 142 -6.43 2.70 -1.45
CA MET A 142 -6.22 2.79 -0.02
C MET A 142 -7.14 3.84 0.58
N PHE A 143 -7.71 3.50 1.73
CA PHE A 143 -8.36 4.42 2.64
C PHE A 143 -7.73 4.32 4.03
N SER A 144 -7.49 5.45 4.66
CA SER A 144 -6.99 5.56 6.02
C SER A 144 -7.49 6.87 6.65
N THR A 145 -7.56 6.97 7.97
CA THR A 145 -7.77 8.27 8.62
C THR A 145 -6.42 8.92 8.90
N ASN A 146 -5.47 8.18 9.47
CA ASN A 146 -4.14 8.63 9.86
C ASN A 146 -3.04 7.76 9.25
N VAL A 147 -2.17 8.37 8.46
CA VAL A 147 -1.02 7.72 7.82
C VAL A 147 0.27 8.40 8.26
N TYR A 148 1.15 7.69 8.95
CA TYR A 148 2.48 8.16 9.32
C TYR A 148 3.58 7.30 8.68
N LYS A 149 4.46 7.92 7.90
CA LYS A 149 5.58 7.28 7.16
C LYS A 149 5.08 6.24 6.16
N TYR A 150 4.61 6.73 5.01
CA TYR A 150 4.21 5.92 3.87
C TYR A 150 5.28 5.95 2.77
N LYS A 151 5.66 4.79 2.22
CA LYS A 151 6.59 4.68 1.09
C LYS A 151 6.07 3.71 0.03
N MET A 152 5.89 4.19 -1.19
CA MET A 152 5.58 3.40 -2.39
C MET A 152 6.70 3.49 -3.42
N LEU A 153 7.07 2.34 -3.97
CA LEU A 153 8.09 2.20 -5.02
C LEU A 153 7.61 1.23 -6.13
N PRO A 154 6.61 1.60 -6.95
CA PRO A 154 6.38 0.96 -8.25
C PRO A 154 7.54 1.16 -9.22
N THR A 155 7.70 0.29 -10.21
CA THR A 155 8.20 0.76 -11.52
C THR A 155 7.02 1.35 -12.29
N ASN A 156 6.01 0.53 -12.61
CA ASN A 156 4.80 0.93 -13.32
C ASN A 156 3.56 0.89 -12.42
N LEU A 157 2.79 1.97 -12.42
CA LEU A 157 1.52 2.09 -11.70
C LEU A 157 0.44 2.72 -12.57
N CYS A 158 -0.66 1.99 -12.82
CA CYS A 158 -1.66 2.41 -13.83
C CYS A 158 -2.90 3.13 -13.28
N LYS A 159 -3.36 2.77 -12.08
CA LYS A 159 -4.52 3.38 -11.42
C LYS A 159 -4.27 3.40 -9.91
N TYR A 160 -3.98 4.57 -9.38
CA TYR A 160 -3.77 4.77 -7.94
C TYR A 160 -4.82 5.70 -7.37
N THR A 161 -5.44 5.27 -6.27
CA THR A 161 -6.32 6.11 -5.48
C THR A 161 -5.96 5.97 -4.00
N MET A 162 -5.61 7.08 -3.36
CA MET A 162 -5.45 7.16 -1.91
C MET A 162 -6.36 8.23 -1.35
N PHE A 163 -7.05 7.87 -0.28
CA PHE A 163 -7.73 8.79 0.60
C PHE A 163 -7.12 8.70 2.00
N SER A 164 -6.82 9.84 2.60
CA SER A 164 -6.49 9.98 4.01
C SER A 164 -7.13 11.23 4.61
N ASN A 165 -7.31 11.30 5.93
CA ASN A 165 -7.50 12.60 6.56
C ASN A 165 -6.11 13.22 6.75
N ASN A 166 -5.26 12.57 7.54
CA ASN A 166 -3.91 13.02 7.85
C ASN A 166 -2.84 12.14 7.17
N LEU A 167 -2.05 12.73 6.26
CA LEU A 167 -0.93 12.08 5.59
C LEU A 167 0.39 12.75 5.95
N CYS A 168 1.18 12.09 6.80
CA CYS A 168 2.47 12.58 7.29
C CYS A 168 3.63 11.74 6.77
N LYS A 169 4.64 12.40 6.18
CA LYS A 169 5.88 11.78 5.66
C LYS A 169 5.57 10.73 4.58
N CYS A 170 4.87 11.15 3.52
CA CYS A 170 4.59 10.33 2.35
C CYS A 170 5.71 10.43 1.31
N LYS A 171 6.12 9.28 0.75
CA LYS A 171 7.10 9.19 -0.33
C LYS A 171 6.57 8.24 -1.41
N MET A 172 6.49 8.71 -2.64
CA MET A 172 6.15 7.88 -3.79
C MET A 172 7.18 8.08 -4.89
N PHE A 173 7.70 6.99 -5.41
CA PHE A 173 8.68 6.97 -6.48
C PHE A 173 8.23 5.95 -7.51
N SER A 174 8.19 6.33 -8.78
CA SER A 174 7.87 5.42 -9.89
C SER A 174 8.71 5.71 -11.11
N THR A 175 8.77 4.78 -12.05
CA THR A 175 9.13 5.15 -13.43
C THR A 175 7.87 5.71 -14.08
N ASN A 176 6.84 4.89 -14.26
CA ASN A 176 5.59 5.30 -14.90
C ASN A 176 4.42 5.34 -13.90
N LEU A 177 3.75 6.49 -13.82
CA LEU A 177 2.57 6.70 -12.98
C LEU A 177 1.42 7.29 -13.79
N CYS A 178 0.43 6.46 -14.06
CA CYS A 178 -0.77 6.82 -14.79
C CYS A 178 -1.98 6.88 -13.86
N LYS A 179 -2.89 7.82 -14.11
CA LYS A 179 -4.19 7.96 -13.42
C LYS A 179 -4.06 7.89 -11.89
N CYS A 180 -3.25 8.79 -11.34
CA CYS A 180 -3.07 8.94 -9.90
C CYS A 180 -4.08 9.94 -9.33
N LYS A 181 -4.78 9.55 -8.26
CA LYS A 181 -5.63 10.43 -7.47
C LYS A 181 -5.23 10.31 -6.01
N MET A 182 -4.92 11.43 -5.40
CA MET A 182 -4.57 11.51 -3.99
C MET A 182 -5.39 12.59 -3.32
N PHE A 183 -6.11 12.20 -2.28
CA PHE A 183 -6.86 13.11 -1.41
C PHE A 183 -6.31 13.01 0.01
N SER A 184 -6.02 14.15 0.61
CA SER A 184 -5.79 14.23 2.06
C SER A 184 -6.41 15.51 2.62
N THR A 185 -7.05 15.50 3.79
CA THR A 185 -7.44 16.79 4.41
C THR A 185 -6.19 17.58 4.82
N ASN A 186 -5.24 16.92 5.46
CA ASN A 186 -3.93 17.47 5.84
C ASN A 186 -2.79 16.63 5.27
N LEU A 187 -1.92 17.27 4.48
CA LEU A 187 -0.77 16.62 3.85
C LEU A 187 0.53 17.27 4.29
N CYS A 188 1.33 16.53 5.06
CA CYS A 188 2.57 17.02 5.66
C CYS A 188 3.77 16.22 5.17
N LYS A 189 4.77 16.90 4.59
CA LYS A 189 6.04 16.33 4.10
C LYS A 189 5.78 15.21 3.08
N CYS A 190 5.19 15.54 1.94
CA CYS A 190 5.02 14.60 0.83
C CYS A 190 6.09 14.84 -0.23
N LYS A 191 6.68 13.74 -0.72
CA LYS A 191 7.58 13.74 -1.87
C LYS A 191 7.07 12.76 -2.92
N MET A 192 6.92 13.25 -4.14
CA MET A 192 6.59 12.45 -5.30
C MET A 192 7.69 12.57 -6.35
N PHE A 193 8.04 11.45 -6.95
CA PHE A 193 8.98 11.36 -8.06
C PHE A 193 8.44 10.37 -9.08
N SER A 194 8.55 10.72 -10.35
CA SER A 194 8.16 9.84 -11.45
C SER A 194 8.92 10.21 -12.71
N THR A 195 9.43 9.27 -13.50
CA THR A 195 9.93 9.66 -14.83
C THR A 195 8.76 10.15 -15.67
N ASN A 196 7.75 9.30 -15.88
CA ASN A 196 6.54 9.69 -16.61
C ASN A 196 5.32 9.75 -15.69
N LEU A 197 4.67 10.91 -15.64
CA LEU A 197 3.45 11.13 -14.88
C LEU A 197 2.32 11.57 -15.79
N CYS A 198 1.26 10.78 -15.83
CA CYS A 198 0.12 10.99 -16.70
C CYS A 198 -1.19 11.02 -15.91
N LYS A 199 -1.96 12.10 -16.04
CA LYS A 199 -3.30 12.26 -15.42
C LYS A 199 -3.23 12.11 -13.90
N CYS A 200 -2.49 12.99 -13.22
CA CYS A 200 -2.43 13.01 -11.76
C CYS A 200 -3.25 14.15 -11.16
N LYS A 201 -3.99 13.84 -10.10
CA LYS A 201 -4.77 14.81 -9.32
C LYS A 201 -4.41 14.71 -7.85
N ILE A 202 -4.01 15.83 -7.24
CA ILE A 202 -3.67 15.89 -5.82
C ILE A 202 -4.50 16.99 -5.16
N PHE A 203 -5.43 16.56 -4.34
CA PHE A 203 -6.27 17.45 -3.54
C PHE A 203 -5.86 17.35 -2.09
N SER A 204 -5.50 18.49 -1.50
CA SER A 204 -5.43 18.58 -0.04
C SER A 204 -5.56 20.03 0.38
N PRO A 205 -6.58 20.41 1.19
CA PRO A 205 -6.75 21.77 1.68
C PRO A 205 -5.47 22.32 2.31
N THR A 206 -4.89 21.58 3.26
CA THR A 206 -3.65 22.02 3.92
C THR A 206 -2.45 21.17 3.49
N LYS A 207 -1.41 21.84 3.00
CA LYS A 207 -0.17 21.20 2.55
C LYS A 207 1.04 21.88 3.18
N TYR A 208 1.75 21.10 3.99
CA TYR A 208 2.97 21.54 4.64
C TYR A 208 4.17 20.78 4.08
N LYS A 209 4.96 21.42 3.20
CA LYS A 209 6.12 20.84 2.48
C LYS A 209 5.73 19.73 1.48
N TYR A 210 5.35 20.14 0.28
CA TYR A 210 5.15 19.28 -0.89
C TYR A 210 6.36 19.38 -1.84
N LYS A 211 6.84 18.25 -2.34
CA LYS A 211 7.84 18.20 -3.42
C LYS A 211 7.40 17.22 -4.50
N MET A 212 7.49 17.65 -5.76
CA MET A 212 7.25 16.80 -6.93
C MET A 212 8.38 16.99 -7.93
N PHE A 213 8.89 15.89 -8.46
CA PHE A 213 9.81 15.86 -9.58
C PHE A 213 9.33 14.90 -10.66
N SER A 214 9.23 15.33 -11.90
CA SER A 214 9.07 14.38 -13.01
C SER A 214 9.84 14.76 -14.25
N THR A 215 10.30 13.80 -15.05
CA THR A 215 10.83 14.17 -16.36
C THR A 215 9.66 14.61 -17.27
N ASN A 216 8.67 13.75 -17.47
CA ASN A 216 7.51 14.05 -18.31
C ASN A 216 6.22 14.17 -17.47
N LEU A 217 5.57 15.34 -17.55
CA LEU A 217 4.35 15.64 -16.81
C LEU A 217 3.18 15.96 -17.77
N TYR A 218 2.25 15.02 -17.89
CA TYR A 218 1.07 15.15 -18.74
C TYR A 218 -0.22 15.19 -17.91
N LYS A 219 -0.94 16.33 -17.95
CA LYS A 219 -2.21 16.56 -17.22
C LYS A 219 -2.07 16.35 -15.71
N TYR A 220 -1.55 17.37 -15.03
CA TYR A 220 -1.49 17.43 -13.58
C TYR A 220 -2.40 18.52 -13.03
N ILE A 221 -3.14 18.17 -11.98
CA ILE A 221 -4.02 19.08 -11.27
C ILE A 221 -3.66 19.02 -9.78
N MET A 222 -3.43 20.17 -9.19
CA MET A 222 -3.21 20.31 -7.76
C MET A 222 -4.13 21.34 -7.16
N PHE A 223 -4.81 20.98 -6.08
CA PHE A 223 -5.63 21.89 -5.30
C PHE A 223 -5.13 21.93 -3.85
N SER A 224 -5.02 23.13 -3.31
CA SER A 224 -4.81 23.44 -1.90
C SER A 224 -5.59 24.70 -1.55
N THR A 225 -5.99 24.87 -0.29
CA THR A 225 -6.37 26.20 0.22
C THR A 225 -5.14 26.88 0.82
N ASN A 226 -4.39 26.14 1.64
CA ASN A 226 -3.17 26.58 2.32
C ASN A 226 -1.95 25.74 1.88
N LEU A 227 -1.01 26.33 1.14
CA LEU A 227 0.22 25.68 0.66
C LEU A 227 1.45 26.44 1.18
N SER A 228 2.08 25.92 2.24
CA SER A 228 3.16 26.64 2.91
C SER A 228 4.50 26.56 2.17
N LYS A 229 4.90 25.37 1.73
CA LYS A 229 6.13 25.12 0.98
C LYS A 229 5.88 24.11 -0.13
N CYS A 230 6.10 24.50 -1.37
CA CYS A 230 5.92 23.64 -2.54
C CYS A 230 7.07 23.82 -3.51
N ILE A 231 7.69 22.70 -3.90
CA ILE A 231 8.71 22.67 -4.95
C ILE A 231 8.24 21.69 -6.03
N MET A 232 8.17 22.19 -7.25
CA MET A 232 7.81 21.42 -8.44
C MET A 232 8.97 21.49 -9.43
N PHE A 233 9.37 20.36 -9.97
CA PHE A 233 10.31 20.31 -11.09
C PHE A 233 9.78 19.38 -12.16
N SER A 234 9.90 19.79 -13.42
CA SER A 234 9.78 18.86 -14.52
C SER A 234 10.42 19.29 -15.82
N THR A 235 11.05 18.38 -16.55
CA THR A 235 11.64 18.75 -17.86
C THR A 235 10.53 19.12 -18.85
N ASN A 236 9.57 18.23 -19.09
CA ASN A 236 8.48 18.46 -20.05
C ASN A 236 7.11 18.65 -19.35
N LEU A 237 6.49 19.81 -19.54
CA LEU A 237 5.16 20.17 -19.04
C LEU A 237 4.13 20.37 -20.16
N TYR A 238 3.13 19.50 -20.22
CA TYR A 238 2.09 19.61 -21.26
C TYR A 238 0.81 20.31 -20.80
N LYS A 239 0.26 19.90 -19.66
CA LYS A 239 -0.99 20.45 -19.10
C LYS A 239 -0.92 20.45 -17.59
N TYR A 240 -0.89 21.64 -17.00
CA TYR A 240 -0.81 21.84 -15.57
C TYR A 240 -1.89 22.82 -15.09
N LYS A 241 -2.51 22.49 -13.95
CA LYS A 241 -3.39 23.41 -13.20
C LYS A 241 -3.04 23.35 -11.72
N MET A 242 -2.83 24.50 -11.11
CA MET A 242 -2.79 24.65 -9.66
C MET A 242 -3.99 25.47 -9.21
N PHE A 243 -4.38 25.33 -7.95
CA PHE A 243 -5.21 26.29 -7.25
C PHE A 243 -4.74 26.31 -5.80
N SER A 244 -4.37 27.49 -5.31
CA SER A 244 -3.95 27.71 -3.93
C SER A 244 -4.04 29.21 -3.58
N PRO A 245 -5.12 29.68 -2.97
CA PRO A 245 -5.27 31.10 -2.61
C PRO A 245 -4.21 31.55 -1.61
N ASN A 246 -3.85 30.70 -0.64
CA ASN A 246 -2.84 31.02 0.36
C ASN A 246 -1.53 30.28 0.05
N LEU A 247 -0.61 30.97 -0.63
CA LEU A 247 0.70 30.50 -1.08
C LEU A 247 1.83 31.23 -0.34
N ASN A 248 2.63 30.52 0.45
CA ASN A 248 3.74 31.18 1.18
C ASN A 248 5.09 31.02 0.47
N GLN A 249 5.55 29.79 0.20
CA GLN A 249 6.80 29.53 -0.51
C GLN A 249 6.58 28.53 -1.65
N TYR A 250 6.63 29.01 -2.89
CA TYR A 250 6.43 28.20 -4.09
C TYR A 250 7.60 28.37 -5.05
N LYS A 251 8.15 27.25 -5.53
CA LYS A 251 9.13 27.21 -6.63
C LYS A 251 8.71 26.19 -7.66
N MET A 252 8.72 26.58 -8.93
CA MET A 252 8.48 25.68 -10.05
C MET A 252 9.56 25.85 -11.11
N PHE A 253 10.08 24.74 -11.61
CA PHE A 253 11.11 24.70 -12.63
C PHE A 253 10.68 23.78 -13.77
N PHE A 254 10.87 24.23 -15.01
CA PHE A 254 10.67 23.40 -16.20
C PHE A 254 11.52 23.83 -17.38
N THR A 255 11.76 22.91 -18.32
CA THR A 255 12.54 23.19 -19.54
C THR A 255 11.62 23.46 -20.73
N ASN A 256 10.60 22.61 -20.95
CA ASN A 256 9.68 22.72 -22.10
C ASN A 256 8.23 22.84 -21.63
N GLN A 257 7.47 23.81 -22.17
CA GLN A 257 6.09 24.10 -21.76
C GLN A 257 5.14 24.19 -22.97
N TYR A 258 3.99 23.51 -22.88
CA TYR A 258 3.00 23.51 -23.97
C TYR A 258 1.62 24.08 -23.59
N LYS A 259 1.12 23.98 -22.33
CA LYS A 259 -0.07 24.69 -21.77
C LYS A 259 -0.04 24.78 -20.22
N TYR A 260 -0.17 25.99 -19.65
CA TYR A 260 -0.04 26.26 -18.21
C TYR A 260 -1.10 27.26 -17.71
N LYS A 261 -1.68 27.01 -16.53
CA LYS A 261 -2.53 27.98 -15.80
C LYS A 261 -2.36 27.79 -14.28
N ILE A 262 -2.11 28.88 -13.56
CA ILE A 262 -2.15 28.95 -12.10
C ILE A 262 -3.54 29.43 -11.67
#